data_AF-A0A930FCS5-F1
#
_entry.id   AF-A0A930FCS5-F1
#
_cell.length_a   1.000
_cell.length_b   1.000
_cell.length_c   1.000
_cell.angle_alpha   90.00
_cell.angle_beta   90.00
_cell.angle_gamma   90.00
#
_symmetry.space_group_name_H-M   'P 1'
#
loop_
_entity.id
_entity.type
_entity.pdbx_description
1 polymer ?
#
loop_
_entity_poly.entity_id
_entity_poly.type
_entity_poly.pdbx_seq_one_letter_code
_entity_poly.pdbx_strand_id
1 'polypeptide(L)'
;MLKKFIHPFRDIKVWIAVGIVLLLSLVVGFIKQPFRFGFLNTLGITTAILFLVGTFRQAWMKGDFSSLEFQRSKDLDPTYADYRKRILIERSQRGNIPLYASIILLLLCIILPRIL
;
A
#
# COMPACT_ATOMS: atom_id res chain seq x y z
N MET A 1 -22.47 -0.90 -1.06
CA MET A 1 -21.11 -0.59 -0.54
C MET A 1 -20.05 -1.65 -0.90
N LEU A 2 -20.37 -2.95 -0.95
CA LEU A 2 -19.41 -4.02 -1.25
C LEU A 2 -18.62 -3.84 -2.57
N LYS A 3 -19.29 -3.41 -3.65
CA LYS A 3 -18.63 -3.22 -4.96
C LYS A 3 -17.46 -2.22 -4.93
N LYS A 4 -17.51 -1.19 -4.08
CA LYS A 4 -16.40 -0.22 -3.91
C LYS A 4 -15.20 -0.83 -3.19
N PHE A 5 -15.41 -1.81 -2.32
CA PHE A 5 -14.34 -2.50 -1.59
C PHE A 5 -13.65 -3.56 -2.44
N ILE A 6 -14.36 -4.20 -3.37
CA ILE A 6 -13.82 -5.30 -4.19
C ILE A 6 -13.11 -4.78 -5.44
N HIS A 7 -13.57 -3.65 -6.00
CA HIS A 7 -13.00 -3.07 -7.22
C HIS A 7 -11.48 -2.86 -7.21
N PRO A 8 -10.85 -2.43 -6.10
CA PRO A 8 -9.40 -2.24 -6.04
C PRO A 8 -8.62 -3.55 -6.11
N PHE A 9 -9.16 -4.65 -5.57
CA PHE A 9 -8.52 -5.97 -5.64
C PHE A 9 -8.61 -6.61 -7.03
N ARG A 10 -9.47 -6.08 -7.91
CA ARG A 10 -9.59 -6.53 -9.30
C ARG A 10 -8.60 -5.79 -10.23
N ASP A 11 -7.91 -4.76 -9.74
CA ASP A 11 -6.92 -4.03 -10.53
C ASP A 11 -5.70 -4.92 -10.81
N ILE A 12 -5.37 -5.10 -12.08
CA ILE A 12 -4.21 -5.87 -12.54
C ILE A 12 -2.91 -5.35 -11.92
N LYS A 13 -2.82 -4.04 -11.65
CA LYS A 13 -1.63 -3.41 -11.06
C LYS A 13 -1.36 -3.92 -9.63
N VAL A 14 -2.41 -4.27 -8.88
CA VAL A 14 -2.28 -4.87 -7.55
C VAL A 14 -1.66 -6.26 -7.67
N TRP A 15 -2.14 -7.07 -8.60
CA TRP A 15 -1.61 -8.42 -8.83
C TRP A 15 -0.19 -8.42 -9.39
N ILE A 16 0.16 -7.46 -10.24
CA ILE A 16 1.54 -7.25 -10.70
C ILE A 16 2.45 -6.97 -9.49
N ALA A 17 2.03 -6.08 -8.58
CA ALA A 17 2.81 -5.75 -7.38
C ALA A 17 2.99 -6.98 -6.47
N VAL A 18 1.92 -7.75 -6.23
CA VAL A 18 1.98 -9.02 -5.48
C VAL A 18 2.96 -9.99 -6.15
N GLY A 19 2.88 -10.15 -7.47
CA GLY A 19 3.76 -11.04 -8.24
C GLY A 19 5.24 -10.65 -8.14
N ILE A 20 5.56 -9.36 -8.20
CA ILE A 20 6.93 -8.85 -8.05
C ILE A 20 7.49 -9.22 -6.66
N VAL A 21 6.70 -9.03 -5.60
CA VAL A 21 7.14 -9.35 -4.22
C VAL A 21 7.37 -10.85 -4.05
N LEU A 22 6.48 -11.68 -4.60
CA LEU A 22 6.64 -13.14 -4.57
C LEU A 22 7.89 -13.57 -5.32
N LEU A 23 8.14 -13.01 -6.51
CA LEU A 23 9.31 -13.34 -7.32
C LEU A 23 10.61 -12.94 -6.60
N LEU A 24 10.66 -11.74 -6.01
CA LEU A 24 11.79 -11.31 -5.17
C LEU A 24 12.03 -12.25 -3.99
N SER A 25 10.95 -12.65 -3.31
CA SER A 25 11.04 -13.55 -2.16
C SER A 25 11.54 -14.94 -2.57
N LEU A 26 11.10 -15.46 -3.72
CA LEU A 26 11.59 -16.71 -4.29
C LEU A 26 13.09 -16.63 -4.57
N VAL A 27 13.55 -15.58 -5.25
CA VAL A 27 14.97 -15.36 -5.57
C VAL A 27 15.80 -15.35 -4.29
N VAL A 28 15.39 -14.61 -3.25
CA VAL A 28 16.13 -14.59 -1.98
C VAL A 28 16.08 -15.94 -1.26
N GLY A 29 14.97 -16.65 -1.33
CA GLY A 29 14.87 -18.02 -0.79
C GLY A 29 15.87 -18.98 -1.46
N PHE A 30 16.05 -18.91 -2.78
CA PHE A 30 17.03 -19.74 -3.49
C PHE A 30 18.47 -19.37 -3.13
N ILE A 31 18.76 -18.09 -2.89
CA ILE A 31 20.10 -17.61 -2.53
C ILE A 31 20.44 -17.93 -1.07
N LYS A 32 19.49 -17.79 -0.15
CA LYS A 32 19.70 -17.97 1.30
C LYS A 32 19.12 -19.30 1.78
N GLN A 33 20.00 -20.23 2.15
CA GLN A 33 19.58 -21.47 2.81
C GLN A 33 19.48 -21.30 4.34
N PRO A 34 18.52 -21.97 4.99
CA PRO A 34 17.43 -22.76 4.39
C PRO A 34 16.37 -21.91 3.67
N PHE A 35 15.94 -22.38 2.48
CA PHE A 35 15.04 -21.67 1.56
C PHE A 35 13.82 -21.06 2.27
N ARG A 36 13.18 -21.84 3.13
CA ARG A 36 11.96 -21.44 3.87
C ARG A 36 12.17 -20.16 4.68
N PHE A 37 13.30 -20.04 5.37
CA PHE A 37 13.57 -18.87 6.21
C PHE A 37 13.89 -17.63 5.37
N GLY A 38 14.70 -17.79 4.31
CA GLY A 38 15.00 -16.69 3.38
C GLY A 38 13.74 -16.16 2.70
N PHE A 39 12.93 -17.07 2.17
CA PHE A 39 11.66 -16.77 1.49
C PHE A 39 10.67 -16.03 2.42
N LEU A 40 10.35 -16.62 3.58
CA LEU A 40 9.35 -16.06 4.48
C LEU A 40 9.79 -14.71 5.08
N ASN A 41 11.08 -14.55 5.37
CA ASN A 41 11.58 -13.30 5.93
C ASN A 41 11.54 -12.17 4.90
N THR A 42 11.97 -12.41 3.67
CA THR A 42 11.88 -11.41 2.59
C THR A 42 10.43 -11.06 2.29
N LEU A 43 9.55 -12.07 2.19
CA LEU A 43 8.13 -11.86 1.98
C LEU A 43 7.52 -10.98 3.08
N GLY A 44 7.81 -11.30 4.35
CA GLY A 44 7.34 -10.55 5.51
C GLY A 44 7.83 -9.09 5.53
N ILE A 45 9.13 -8.88 5.35
CA ILE A 45 9.73 -7.53 5.36
C ILE A 45 9.16 -6.67 4.23
N THR A 46 9.14 -7.18 3.00
CA THR A 46 8.63 -6.42 1.85
C THR A 46 7.13 -6.12 2.00
N THR A 47 6.36 -7.06 2.56
CA THR A 47 4.94 -6.85 2.88
C THR A 47 4.75 -5.74 3.92
N ALA A 48 5.56 -5.74 4.98
CA ALA A 48 5.49 -4.71 6.02
C ALA A 48 5.82 -3.32 5.46
N ILE A 49 6.84 -3.21 4.60
CA ILE A 49 7.19 -1.95 3.92
C ILE A 49 6.03 -1.47 3.05
N LEU A 50 5.45 -2.35 2.22
CA LEU A 50 4.30 -1.99 1.38
C LEU A 50 3.08 -1.58 2.21
N PHE A 51 2.86 -2.23 3.35
CA PHE A 51 1.78 -1.87 4.26
C PHE A 51 2.00 -0.49 4.88
N LEU A 52 3.21 -0.17 5.33
CA LEU A 52 3.57 1.16 5.82
C LEU A 52 3.36 2.22 4.73
N VAL A 53 3.94 2.02 3.54
CA VAL A 53 3.77 2.96 2.41
C VAL A 53 2.29 3.12 2.04
N GLY A 54 1.54 2.02 2.01
CA GLY A 54 0.10 2.02 1.73
C GLY A 54 -0.71 2.78 2.78
N THR A 55 -0.42 2.60 4.06
CA THR A 55 -1.10 3.28 5.17
C THR A 55 -0.78 4.77 5.21
N PHE A 56 0.50 5.15 5.04
CA PHE A 56 0.89 6.55 4.88
C PHE A 56 0.19 7.21 3.69
N ARG A 57 0.16 6.54 2.53
CA ARG A 57 -0.54 7.03 1.35
C ARG A 57 -2.04 7.16 1.62
N GLN A 58 -2.65 6.24 2.38
CA GLN A 58 -4.05 6.32 2.75
C GLN A 58 -4.35 7.52 3.64
N ALA A 59 -3.52 7.76 4.67
CA ALA A 59 -3.62 8.93 5.55
C ALA A 59 -3.44 10.23 4.76
N TRP A 60 -2.50 10.23 3.81
CA TRP A 60 -2.29 11.35 2.90
C TRP A 60 -3.50 11.66 2.02
N MET A 61 -4.13 10.63 1.45
CA MET A 61 -5.33 10.80 0.61
C MET A 61 -6.56 11.23 1.42
N LYS A 62 -6.64 10.84 2.69
CA LYS A 62 -7.67 11.31 3.63
C LYS A 62 -7.43 12.74 4.11
N GLY A 63 -6.29 13.34 3.76
CA GLY A 63 -5.97 14.70 4.15
C GLY A 63 -5.59 14.84 5.62
N ASP A 64 -5.12 13.77 6.27
CA ASP A 64 -4.63 13.83 7.66
C ASP A 64 -3.41 14.77 7.78
N PHE A 65 -2.68 14.97 6.68
CA PHE A 65 -1.55 15.90 6.57
C PHE A 65 -1.91 17.25 5.91
N SER A 66 -3.19 17.52 5.65
CA SER A 66 -3.63 18.75 4.94
C SER A 66 -3.32 20.04 5.70
N SER A 67 -3.08 19.98 7.02
CA SER A 67 -2.62 21.11 7.83
C SER A 67 -1.17 21.52 7.51
N LEU A 68 -0.29 20.56 7.18
CA LEU A 68 1.11 20.82 6.80
C LEU A 68 1.20 21.46 5.40
N GLU A 69 0.36 21.04 4.46
CA GLU A 69 0.27 21.66 3.13
C GLU A 69 -0.29 23.09 3.19
N PHE A 70 -1.21 23.36 4.12
CA PHE A 70 -1.78 24.70 4.27
C PHE A 70 -0.86 25.72 4.92
N GLN A 71 0.02 25.31 5.84
CA GLN A 71 1.08 26.21 6.31
C GLN A 71 1.97 26.68 5.16
N ARG A 72 2.16 25.86 4.12
CA ARG A 72 2.88 26.21 2.91
C ARG A 72 2.04 27.00 1.89
N SER A 73 0.72 26.83 1.87
CA SER A 73 -0.19 27.51 0.93
C SER A 73 -0.82 28.79 1.47
N LYS A 74 -0.58 29.13 2.75
CA LYS A 74 -1.06 30.36 3.40
C LYS A 74 -0.62 31.63 2.68
N ASP A 75 0.44 31.54 1.89
CA ASP A 75 0.96 32.62 1.06
C ASP A 75 0.18 32.82 -0.26
N LEU A 76 -0.73 31.90 -0.65
CA LEU A 76 -1.36 31.91 -1.98
C LEU A 76 -2.91 31.88 -2.02
N ASP A 77 -3.63 31.46 -0.96
CA ASP A 77 -5.10 31.32 -1.03
C ASP A 77 -5.84 31.62 0.30
N PRO A 78 -6.91 32.45 0.30
CA PRO A 78 -7.55 32.94 1.52
C PRO A 78 -8.53 31.98 2.21
N THR A 79 -8.87 30.82 1.62
CA THR A 79 -9.90 29.91 2.20
C THR A 79 -9.45 28.44 2.25
N TYR A 80 -8.86 28.03 3.39
CA TYR A 80 -8.41 26.64 3.69
C TYR A 80 -9.47 25.55 3.40
N ALA A 81 -10.74 25.86 3.65
CA ALA A 81 -11.84 24.90 3.55
C ALA A 81 -12.09 24.43 2.11
N ASP A 82 -11.95 25.30 1.11
CA ASP A 82 -12.19 24.97 -0.29
C ASP A 82 -10.98 24.27 -0.93
N TYR A 83 -9.76 24.66 -0.53
CA TYR A 83 -8.53 23.96 -0.87
C TYR A 83 -8.57 22.50 -0.40
N ARG A 84 -8.93 22.27 0.87
CA ARG A 84 -9.06 20.93 1.46
C ARG A 84 -10.09 20.07 0.73
N LYS A 85 -11.26 20.63 0.37
CA LYS A 85 -12.30 19.91 -0.37
C LYS A 85 -11.85 19.50 -1.78
N ARG A 86 -11.20 20.40 -2.53
CA ARG A 86 -10.68 20.10 -3.87
C ARG A 86 -9.64 18.98 -3.83
N ILE A 87 -8.69 19.07 -2.90
CA ILE A 87 -7.65 18.06 -2.73
C ILE A 87 -8.22 16.70 -2.32
N LEU A 88 -9.19 16.67 -1.40
CA LEU A 88 -9.84 15.43 -0.99
C LEU A 88 -10.54 14.74 -2.17
N ILE A 89 -11.23 15.50 -3.02
CA ILE A 89 -11.93 14.96 -4.19
C ILE A 89 -10.92 14.39 -5.19
N GLU A 90 -9.88 15.15 -5.53
CA GLU A 90 -8.85 14.74 -6.49
C GLU A 90 -8.03 13.53 -6.00
N ARG A 91 -7.72 13.48 -4.69
CA ARG A 91 -6.97 12.37 -4.09
C ARG A 91 -7.83 11.13 -3.85
N SER A 92 -9.14 11.27 -3.59
CA SER A 92 -10.05 10.13 -3.39
C SER A 92 -10.22 9.24 -4.63
N GLN A 93 -9.95 9.79 -5.83
CA GLN A 93 -10.02 9.04 -7.08
C GLN A 93 -8.77 8.20 -7.36
N ARG A 94 -7.65 8.42 -6.65
CA ARG A 94 -6.42 7.64 -6.86
C ARG A 94 -6.46 6.34 -6.05
N GLY A 95 -6.32 5.21 -6.72
CA GLY A 95 -6.25 3.89 -6.08
C GLY A 95 -4.98 3.70 -5.23
N ASN A 96 -5.12 3.00 -4.10
CA ASN A 96 -4.01 2.69 -3.18
C ASN A 96 -3.39 1.31 -3.44
N ILE A 97 -2.78 1.14 -4.61
CA ILE A 97 -2.15 -0.13 -5.03
C ILE A 97 -1.27 -0.78 -3.94
N PRO A 98 -0.31 -0.07 -3.28
CA PRO A 98 0.55 -0.70 -2.28
C PRO A 98 -0.21 -1.21 -1.04
N LEU A 99 -1.28 -0.52 -0.62
CA LEU A 99 -2.12 -0.96 0.48
C LEU A 99 -2.89 -2.24 0.12
N TYR A 100 -3.51 -2.29 -1.06
CA TYR A 100 -4.26 -3.49 -1.47
C TYR A 100 -3.35 -4.69 -1.72
N ALA A 101 -2.18 -4.48 -2.31
CA ALA A 101 -1.18 -5.53 -2.51
C ALA A 101 -0.66 -6.08 -1.17
N SER A 102 -0.36 -5.21 -0.20
CA SER A 102 0.11 -5.63 1.13
C SER A 102 -0.95 -6.39 1.92
N ILE A 103 -2.24 -6.08 1.78
CA ILE A 103 -3.32 -6.88 2.41
C ILE A 103 -3.32 -8.32 1.87
N ILE A 104 -3.21 -8.50 0.55
CA ILE A 104 -3.14 -9.85 -0.07
C ILE A 104 -1.89 -10.59 0.42
N LEU A 105 -0.74 -9.90 0.43
CA LEU A 105 0.52 -10.48 0.88
C LEU A 105 0.53 -10.81 2.38
N LEU A 106 -0.15 -10.02 3.23
CA LEU A 106 -0.34 -10.32 4.66
C LEU A 106 -1.08 -11.64 4.86
N LEU A 107 -2.16 -11.85 4.10
CA LEU A 107 -2.90 -13.13 4.14
C LEU A 107 -1.99 -14.29 3.72
N LEU A 108 -1.19 -14.10 2.68
CA LEU A 108 -0.18 -15.07 2.25
C LEU A 108 0.85 -15.35 3.36
N CYS A 109 1.40 -14.32 4.01
CA CYS A 109 2.34 -14.46 5.11
C CYS A 109 1.79 -15.25 6.31
N ILE A 110 0.47 -15.22 6.54
CA ILE A 110 -0.17 -16.00 7.61
C ILE A 110 -0.34 -17.47 7.20
N ILE A 111 -0.68 -17.71 5.93
CA ILE A 111 -1.00 -19.05 5.41
C ILE A 111 0.28 -19.85 5.09
N LEU A 112 1.26 -19.23 4.42
CA LEU A 112 2.47 -19.90 3.93
C LEU A 112 3.29 -20.63 5.01
N PRO A 113 3.53 -20.07 6.21
CA PRO A 113 4.29 -20.76 7.26
C PRO A 113 3.65 -22.05 7.77
N ARG A 114 2.33 -22.22 7.57
CA ARG A 114 1.62 -23.46 7.94
C ARG A 114 1.73 -24.55 6.87
N ILE A 115 2.13 -24.19 5.65
CA ILE A 115 2.15 -25.10 4.49
C ILE A 115 3.59 -25.47 4.09
N LEU A 116 4.49 -24.48 4.06
CA LEU A 116 5.94 -24.67 3.93
C LEU A 116 6.53 -25.12 5.25
#